data_AF-M3GZN3-F1
#
_entry.id   AF-M3GZN3-F1
#
_cell.length_a   1.000
_cell.length_b   1.000
_cell.length_c   1.000
_cell.angle_alpha   90.00
_cell.angle_beta   90.00
_cell.angle_gamma   90.00
#
_symmetry.space_group_name_H-M   'P 1'
#
loop_
_entity.id
_entity.type
_entity.pdbx_description
1 polymer ?
#
loop_
_entity_poly.entity_id
_entity_poly.type
_entity_poly.pdbx_seq_one_letter_code
_entity_poly.pdbx_strand_id
1 'polypeptide(L)' 'MNEFLKENEKRLRVEFLPPYAPELNPQEHIWCRWKKNYIANFCPENLSSLIQRTKPTLRILRSDTVSFDSYWRQAGA' A
#
# COMPACT_ATOMS: atom_id res chain seq x y z
N MET A 1 -0.55 14.10 -16.55
CA MET A 1 -1.05 12.79 -16.11
C MET A 1 -1.67 12.01 -17.27
N ASN A 2 -2.67 12.57 -17.95
CA ASN A 2 -3.34 11.88 -19.06
C ASN A 2 -2.42 11.59 -20.26
N GLU A 3 -1.44 12.45 -20.55
CA GLU A 3 -0.45 12.19 -21.61
C GLU A 3 0.47 11.01 -21.28
N PHE A 4 1.06 10.98 -20.09
CA PHE A 4 1.87 9.84 -19.63
C PHE A 4 1.13 8.51 -19.69
N LEU A 5 -0.15 8.49 -19.26
CA LEU A 5 -0.96 7.27 -19.31
C LEU A 5 -1.26 6.84 -20.76
N LYS A 6 -1.54 7.79 -21.65
CA LYS A 6 -1.72 7.52 -23.09
C LYS A 6 -0.45 6.97 -23.73
N GLU A 7 0.70 7.58 -23.46
CA GLU A 7 2.01 7.12 -23.96
C GLU A 7 2.35 5.69 -23.49
N ASN A 8 1.81 5.27 -22.34
CA ASN A 8 2.12 3.98 -21.72
C ASN A 8 0.93 2.99 -21.75
N GLU A 9 -0.12 3.24 -22.52
CA GLU A 9 -1.35 2.44 -22.53
C GLU A 9 -1.13 0.95 -22.87
N LYS A 10 -0.08 0.65 -23.64
CA LYS A 10 0.30 -0.73 -23.99
C LYS A 10 0.86 -1.53 -22.82
N ARG A 11 1.35 -0.85 -21.77
CA ARG A 11 2.03 -1.45 -20.61
C ARG A 11 1.25 -1.26 -19.30
N LEU A 12 0.47 -0.19 -19.19
CA LEU A 12 -0.25 0.18 -17.99
C LEU A 12 -1.75 0.09 -18.24
N ARG A 13 -2.43 -0.74 -17.44
CA ARG A 13 -3.89 -0.73 -17.33
C ARG A 13 -4.28 0.11 -16.12
N VAL A 14 -5.21 1.03 -16.31
CA VAL A 14 -5.76 1.86 -15.23
C VAL A 14 -7.13 1.31 -14.88
N GLU A 15 -7.34 0.99 -13.61
CA GLU A 15 -8.64 0.61 -13.09
C GLU A 15 -9.35 1.82 -12.49
N PHE A 16 -10.68 1.82 -12.57
CA PHE A 16 -11.50 2.82 -11.91
C PHE A 16 -11.59 2.50 -10.40
N LEU A 17 -11.24 3.47 -9.57
CA LEU A 17 -11.47 3.43 -8.12
C LEU A 17 -12.54 4.49 -7.80
N PRO A 18 -13.73 4.11 -7.30
CA PRO A 18 -14.75 5.08 -6.96
C PRO A 18 -14.31 6.00 -5.81
N PRO A 19 -14.79 7.25 -5.78
CA PRO A 19 -14.48 8.17 -4.70
C PRO A 19 -15.03 7.64 -3.37
N TYR A 20 -14.31 7.90 -2.28
CA TYR A 20 -14.68 7.51 -0.91
C TYR A 20 -14.84 5.99 -0.67
N ALA A 21 -14.24 5.14 -1.51
CA ALA A 21 -14.26 3.68 -1.36
C ALA A 21 -12.86 3.11 -1.03
N PRO A 22 -12.26 3.44 0.13
CA PRO A 22 -10.93 2.94 0.51
C PRO A 22 -10.87 1.41 0.64
N GLU A 23 -11.99 0.76 0.96
CA GLU A 23 -12.10 -0.70 1.05
C GLU A 23 -11.80 -1.42 -0.26
N LEU A 24 -12.03 -0.74 -1.39
CA LEU A 24 -11.74 -1.25 -2.74
C LEU A 24 -10.30 -0.97 -3.18
N ASN A 25 -9.49 -0.31 -2.36
CA ASN A 25 -8.09 -0.07 -2.65
C ASN A 25 -7.21 -1.08 -1.88
N PRO A 26 -6.57 -2.07 -2.56
CA PRO A 26 -5.71 -3.06 -1.91
C PRO A 26 -4.58 -2.45 -1.08
N GLN A 27 -4.10 -1.26 -1.48
CA GLN A 27 -3.10 -0.52 -0.73
C GLN A 27 -3.58 -0.23 0.70
N GLU A 28 -4.83 0.15 0.92
CA GLU A 28 -5.34 0.50 2.25
C GLU A 28 -5.23 -0.68 3.23
N HIS A 29 -5.46 -1.91 2.77
CA HIS A 29 -5.31 -3.11 3.60
C HIS A 29 -3.85 -3.35 4.02
N ILE A 30 -2.90 -3.13 3.10
CA ILE A 30 -1.45 -3.17 3.40
C ILE A 30 -1.10 -2.13 4.47
N TRP A 31 -1.58 -0.89 4.29
CA TRP A 31 -1.33 0.21 5.23
C TRP A 31 -1.93 -0.04 6.61
N CYS A 32 -3.16 -0.56 6.66
CA CYS A 32 -3.83 -0.91 7.91
C CYS A 32 -3.05 -1.96 8.70
N ARG A 33 -2.65 -3.06 8.06
CA ARG A 33 -1.84 -4.10 8.73
C ARG A 33 -0.47 -3.56 9.15
N TRP A 34 0.18 -2.80 8.28
CA TRP A 34 1.50 -2.27 8.56
C TRP A 34 1.49 -1.34 9.78
N LYS A 35 0.58 -0.37 9.79
CA LYS A 35 0.41 0.57 10.91
C LYS A 35 0.06 -0.17 12.20
N LYS A 36 -0.86 -1.14 12.15
CA LYS A 36 -1.31 -1.90 13.32
C LYS A 36 -0.21 -2.79 13.92
N ASN A 37 0.60 -3.45 13.09
CA ASN A 37 1.50 -4.50 13.58
C ASN A 37 2.95 -4.03 13.77
N TYR A 38 3.39 -2.98 13.06
CA TYR A 38 4.81 -2.61 13.04
C TYR A 38 5.09 -1.20 13.56
N ILE A 39 4.09 -0.32 13.51
CA ILE A 39 4.20 1.11 13.85
C ILE A 39 3.18 1.53 14.91
N ALA A 40 2.45 0.59 15.50
CA ALA A 40 1.51 0.90 16.57
C ALA A 40 2.23 1.61 17.72
N ASN A 41 1.67 2.75 18.13
CA ASN A 41 2.19 3.60 19.22
C ASN A 41 3.63 4.11 19.02
N PHE A 42 4.19 4.01 17.82
CA PHE A 42 5.51 4.56 17.52
C PHE A 42 5.38 6.07 17.26
N CYS A 43 6.01 6.87 18.12
CA CYS A 43 6.08 8.32 18.00
C CYS A 43 7.50 8.72 17.55
N PRO A 44 7.75 8.97 16.24
CA PRO A 44 9.05 9.40 15.78
C PRO A 44 9.34 10.84 16.20
N GLU A 45 10.56 11.11 16.67
CA GLU A 45 11.01 12.47 17.01
C GLU A 45 11.25 13.33 15.77
N ASN A 46 11.56 12.69 14.65
CA ASN A 46 11.85 13.33 13.37
C ASN A 46 11.68 12.36 12.20
N LEU A 47 11.72 12.89 10.97
CA LEU A 47 11.58 12.10 9.75
C LEU A 47 12.62 10.97 9.63
N SER A 48 13.86 11.19 10.09
CA SER A 48 14.91 10.17 10.04
C SER A 48 14.54 8.94 10.89
N SER A 49 14.08 9.17 12.13
CA SER A 49 13.62 8.11 13.02
C SER A 49 12.41 7.33 12.45
N LEU A 50 11.51 8.03 11.75
CA LEU A 50 10.41 7.41 11.02
C LEU A 50 10.93 6.53 9.87
N ILE A 51 11.84 7.03 9.04
CA ILE A 51 12.40 6.27 7.92
C ILE A 51 13.15 5.02 8.40
N GLN A 52 13.93 5.14 9.48
CA GLN A 52 14.68 4.04 10.07
C GLN A 52 13.77 2.92 10.57
N ARG A 53 12.60 3.26 11.14
CA ARG A 53 11.60 2.26 11.58
C ARG A 53 10.77 1.69 10.43
N THR A 54 10.42 2.51 9.45
CA THR A 54 9.49 2.14 8.37
C THR A 54 10.13 1.23 7.32
N LYS A 55 11.36 1.51 6.89
CA LYS A 55 12.03 0.71 5.83
C LYS A 55 12.17 -0.78 6.16
N PRO A 56 12.69 -1.19 7.35
CA PRO A 56 12.84 -2.60 7.68
C PRO A 56 11.48 -3.30 7.85
N THR A 57 10.51 -2.64 8.47
CA THR A 57 9.20 -3.22 8.74
C THR A 57 8.37 -3.42 7.47
N LEU A 58 8.47 -2.50 6.50
CA LEU A 58 7.92 -2.71 5.16
C LEU A 58 8.59 -3.88 4.43
N ARG A 59 9.91 -4.09 4.62
CA ARG A 59 10.61 -5.24 4.03
C ARG A 59 10.11 -6.58 4.61
N ILE A 60 9.82 -6.63 5.91
CA ILE A 60 9.22 -7.81 6.57
C ILE A 60 7.81 -8.06 6.02
N LEU A 61 6.98 -7.02 5.94
CA LEU A 61 5.64 -7.14 5.38
C LEU A 61 5.66 -7.60 3.92
N ARG A 62 6.64 -7.13 3.13
CA ARG A 62 6.83 -7.56 1.74
C ARG A 62 7.21 -9.04 1.61
N SER A 63 7.97 -9.60 2.55
CA SER A 63 8.33 -11.03 2.53
C SER A 63 7.17 -11.97 2.89
N ASP A 64 6.05 -11.43 3.40
CA ASP A 64 4.84 -12.19 3.71
C ASP A 64 3.92 -12.24 2.48
N THR A 65 4.23 -13.17 1.56
CA THR A 65 3.57 -13.28 0.24
C THR A 65 2.12 -13.77 0.32
N VAL A 66 1.78 -14.59 1.32
CA VAL A 66 0.41 -15.11 1.55
C VAL A 66 -0.60 -13.97 1.76
N SER A 67 -0.12 -12.83 2.24
CA SER A 67 -0.96 -11.70 2.59
C SER A 67 -1.36 -10.84 1.39
N PHE A 68 -0.58 -10.82 0.30
CA PHE A 68 -0.86 -9.95 -0.85
C PHE A 68 -2.13 -10.37 -1.59
N ASP A 69 -2.26 -11.65 -1.93
CA ASP A 69 -3.46 -12.18 -2.61
C ASP A 69 -4.72 -11.96 -1.76
N SER A 70 -4.58 -12.02 -0.43
CA SER A 70 -5.71 -11.76 0.47
C SER A 70 -6.20 -10.32 0.40
N TYR A 71 -5.32 -9.33 0.20
CA TYR A 71 -5.71 -7.92 0.09
C TYR A 71 -6.40 -7.62 -1.24
N TRP A 72 -5.95 -8.24 -2.32
CA TRP A 72 -6.62 -8.14 -3.62
C TRP A 72 -8.04 -8.68 -3.55
N ARG A 73 -8.23 -9.85 -2.93
CA ARG A 73 -9.57 -10.44 -2.70
C ARG A 73 -10.45 -9.55 -1.83
N GLN A 74 -9.89 -8.93 -0.78
CA GLN A 74 -10.64 -8.01 0.10
C GLN A 74 -11.08 -6.73 -0.63
N ALA A 75 -10.30 -6.28 -1.60
CA ALA A 75 -10.63 -5.15 -2.46
C ALA A 75 -11.61 -5.49 -3.60
N GLY A 76 -12.05 -6.75 -3.71
CA GLY A 76 -12.99 -7.21 -4.73
C GLY A 76 -12.37 -7.50 -6.10
N ALA A 77 -11.04 -7.71 -6.15
CA ALA A 77 -10.29 -8.09 -7.36
C ALA A 77 -10.08 -9.61 -7.47
#